data_AF-A0A7S0PSB4-F1
#
_entry.id   AF-A0A7S0PSB4-F1
#
_cell.length_a   1.000
_cell.length_b   1.000
_cell.length_c   1.000
_cell.angle_alpha   90.00
_cell.angle_beta   90.00
_cell.angle_gamma   90.00
#
_symmetry.space_group_name_H-M   'P 1'
#
loop_
_entity.id
_entity.type
_entity.pdbx_description
1 polymer ?
#
loop_
_entity_poly.entity_id
_entity_poly.type
_entity_poly.pdbx_seq_one_letter_code
_entity_poly.pdbx_strand_id
1 'polypeptide(L)'
;CGQARALVPRSLPRGGGDIAGWRAGSRARARPVVAKRSAKKRQARKLEKRDDARTMERLAEERAARLAAAEKYRPPPPPPPTDPKDAKDRMAERERDFQMALARVGEAKAAARESERWDPSRGYKPFDDVQDAVHDLALAKTAVYESHLELALSLLTVAKGGAPSSLDTFDWVYERGVVDGNVRCLSFMLAALTKANVVSGVCEVLWVANECGVTGVVDPKAMKGALGMLADMDDMGLLDEKDVDAWNQTKELLESAQAVS
;
A
#
# COMPACT_ATOMS: atom_id res chain seq x y z
N CYS A 1 -2.55 -27.62 -6.82
CA CYS A 1 -3.92 -27.30 -7.27
C CYS A 1 -4.45 -26.21 -6.35
N GLY A 2 -4.75 -24.98 -6.71
CA GLY A 2 -5.08 -24.35 -7.98
C GLY A 2 -5.66 -22.99 -7.58
N GLN A 3 -5.25 -21.96 -8.30
CA GLN A 3 -5.43 -20.53 -8.07
C GLN A 3 -6.85 -20.07 -7.71
N ALA A 4 -6.95 -18.97 -6.95
CA ALA A 4 -8.11 -18.08 -6.99
C ALA A 4 -7.64 -16.64 -7.24
N ARG A 5 -7.64 -16.28 -8.53
CA ARG A 5 -7.58 -14.89 -9.00
C ARG A 5 -8.82 -14.11 -8.56
N ALA A 6 -8.60 -12.81 -8.40
CA ALA A 6 -9.49 -11.65 -8.39
C ALA A 6 -11.00 -11.88 -8.62
N LEU A 7 -11.84 -11.11 -7.90
CA LEU A 7 -12.76 -10.13 -8.47
C LEU A 7 -13.57 -9.43 -7.36
N VAL A 8 -13.46 -8.12 -7.30
CA VAL A 8 -14.28 -7.20 -6.49
C VAL A 8 -15.75 -7.32 -6.90
N PRO A 9 -16.73 -7.41 -5.97
CA PRO A 9 -18.13 -7.24 -6.32
C PRO A 9 -18.47 -5.74 -6.43
N ARG A 10 -18.71 -5.30 -7.66
CA ARG A 10 -19.46 -4.09 -8.00
C ARG A 10 -20.91 -4.21 -7.52
N SER A 11 -21.44 -3.09 -7.05
CA SER A 11 -22.85 -2.69 -7.00
C SER A 11 -23.82 -3.55 -6.16
N LEU A 12 -24.25 -2.96 -5.04
CA LEU A 12 -25.45 -3.35 -4.30
C LEU A 12 -26.71 -3.15 -5.17
N PRO A 13 -27.61 -4.15 -5.28
CA PRO A 13 -28.89 -3.98 -5.94
C PRO A 13 -29.86 -3.17 -5.07
N ARG A 14 -30.38 -2.08 -5.65
CA ARG A 14 -31.63 -1.44 -5.21
C ARG A 14 -32.81 -2.24 -5.75
N GLY A 15 -33.74 -2.59 -4.87
CA GLY A 15 -35.15 -2.70 -5.22
C GLY A 15 -35.80 -4.05 -4.95
N GLY A 16 -36.93 -3.99 -4.23
CA GLY A 16 -38.06 -4.89 -4.48
C GLY A 16 -38.13 -6.15 -3.62
N GLY A 17 -38.26 -6.01 -2.30
CA GLY A 17 -38.77 -7.09 -1.45
C GLY A 17 -40.30 -7.01 -1.36
N ASP A 18 -40.98 -7.79 -2.19
CA ASP A 18 -42.40 -8.11 -2.00
C ASP A 18 -42.56 -8.98 -0.75
N ILE A 19 -43.23 -8.43 0.27
CA ILE A 19 -43.73 -9.22 1.40
C ILE A 19 -45.24 -9.10 1.39
N ALA A 20 -45.87 -9.96 0.59
CA ALA A 20 -47.28 -10.27 0.76
C ALA A 20 -47.43 -11.29 1.91
N GLY A 21 -48.29 -10.95 2.88
CA GLY A 21 -49.08 -11.96 3.55
C GLY A 21 -48.85 -12.15 5.04
N TRP A 22 -49.22 -11.16 5.87
CA TRP A 22 -49.76 -11.43 7.22
C TRP A 22 -50.95 -10.51 7.49
N ARG A 23 -52.16 -11.07 7.33
CA ARG A 23 -53.39 -10.53 7.90
C ARG A 23 -53.36 -10.78 9.40
N ALA A 24 -53.13 -9.74 10.19
CA ALA A 24 -53.47 -9.70 11.60
C ALA A 24 -53.88 -8.27 11.96
N GLY A 25 -55.02 -8.14 12.64
CA GLY A 25 -55.82 -6.91 12.72
C GLY A 25 -55.07 -5.67 13.18
N SER A 26 -55.09 -4.64 12.34
CA SER A 26 -54.66 -3.30 12.68
C SER A 26 -55.89 -2.42 12.91
N ARG A 27 -56.21 -2.18 14.20
CA ARG A 27 -56.96 -0.99 14.60
C ARG A 27 -56.36 0.20 13.85
N ALA A 28 -57.16 0.92 13.09
CA ALA A 28 -56.76 2.16 12.44
C ALA A 28 -56.26 3.13 13.52
N ARG A 29 -54.94 3.18 13.75
CA ARG A 29 -54.33 4.26 14.52
C ARG A 29 -54.59 5.52 13.71
N ALA A 30 -55.38 6.43 14.28
CA ALA A 30 -55.63 7.73 13.70
C ALA A 30 -54.30 8.35 13.25
N ARG A 31 -54.22 8.82 12.00
CA ARG A 31 -53.06 9.55 11.51
C ARG A 31 -52.82 10.72 12.48
N PRO A 32 -51.61 10.88 13.04
CA PRO A 32 -51.36 12.01 13.93
C PRO A 32 -51.64 13.29 13.16
N VAL A 33 -52.62 14.05 13.65
CA VAL A 33 -52.94 15.38 13.11
C VAL A 33 -51.80 16.30 13.51
N VAL A 34 -50.80 16.42 12.63
CA VAL A 34 -49.72 17.36 12.83
C VAL A 34 -50.24 18.74 12.43
N ALA A 35 -50.47 19.61 13.41
CA ALA A 35 -50.84 21.00 13.17
C ALA A 35 -49.85 21.64 12.18
N LYS A 36 -50.38 22.33 11.14
CA LYS A 36 -49.54 23.02 10.16
C LYS A 36 -48.67 24.04 10.90
N ARG A 37 -47.35 23.79 10.92
CA ARG A 37 -46.37 24.72 11.50
C ARG A 37 -46.55 26.12 10.90
N SER A 38 -46.49 27.15 11.74
CA SER A 38 -46.61 28.55 11.33
C SER A 38 -45.61 28.90 10.24
N ALA A 39 -45.96 29.87 9.38
CA ALA A 39 -45.13 30.33 8.28
C ALA A 39 -43.71 30.71 8.75
N LYS A 40 -43.61 31.38 9.90
CA LYS A 40 -42.34 31.73 10.56
C LYS A 40 -41.47 30.51 10.87
N LYS A 41 -42.05 29.44 11.44
CA LYS A 41 -41.31 28.21 11.77
C LYS A 41 -40.90 27.41 10.52
N ARG A 42 -41.64 27.53 9.42
CA ARG A 42 -41.25 26.94 8.12
C ARG A 42 -40.10 27.70 7.47
N GLN A 43 -40.08 29.03 7.54
CA GLN A 43 -38.99 29.85 7.03
C GLN A 43 -37.70 29.63 7.84
N ALA A 44 -37.77 29.62 9.17
CA ALA A 44 -36.61 29.35 10.02
C ALA A 44 -35.94 28.01 9.70
N ARG A 45 -36.72 26.93 9.57
CA ARG A 45 -36.18 25.60 9.21
C ARG A 45 -35.61 25.55 7.79
N LYS A 46 -36.13 26.34 6.86
CA LYS A 46 -35.57 26.42 5.50
C LYS A 46 -34.20 27.09 5.52
N LEU A 47 -34.00 28.09 6.38
CA LEU A 47 -32.70 28.73 6.58
C LEU A 47 -31.73 27.77 7.28
N GLU A 48 -32.14 27.16 8.39
CA GLU A 48 -31.36 26.14 9.11
C GLU A 48 -30.89 25.02 8.18
N LYS A 49 -31.79 24.41 7.39
CA LYS A 49 -31.41 23.38 6.41
C LYS A 49 -30.43 23.86 5.33
N ARG A 50 -30.50 25.14 4.96
CA ARG A 50 -29.56 25.72 3.99
C ARG A 50 -28.19 25.92 4.63
N ASP A 51 -28.15 26.32 5.89
CA ASP A 51 -26.91 26.49 6.64
C ASP A 51 -26.27 25.13 6.97
N ASP A 52 -27.07 24.11 7.29
CA ASP A 52 -26.63 22.71 7.42
C ASP A 52 -26.05 22.18 6.10
N ALA A 53 -26.71 22.46 4.97
CA ALA A 53 -26.20 22.05 3.66
C ALA A 53 -24.87 22.74 3.32
N ARG A 54 -24.75 24.05 3.58
CA ARG A 54 -23.52 24.82 3.38
C ARG A 54 -22.38 24.36 4.29
N THR A 55 -22.67 24.01 5.54
CA THR A 55 -21.65 23.49 6.47
C THR A 55 -21.19 22.10 6.04
N MET A 56 -22.10 21.23 5.60
CA MET A 56 -21.73 19.92 5.05
C MET A 56 -20.91 20.02 3.76
N GLU A 57 -21.25 20.94 2.87
CA GLU A 57 -20.49 21.22 1.65
C GLU A 57 -19.09 21.77 1.98
N ARG A 58 -18.99 22.74 2.91
CA ARG A 58 -17.70 23.25 3.39
C ARG A 58 -16.84 22.15 4.01
N LEU A 59 -17.42 21.26 4.83
CA LEU A 59 -16.70 20.13 5.40
C LEU A 59 -16.25 19.12 4.34
N ALA A 60 -17.03 18.94 3.27
CA ALA A 60 -16.65 18.08 2.14
C ALA A 60 -15.52 18.72 1.33
N GLU A 61 -15.57 20.03 1.08
CA GLU A 61 -14.52 20.80 0.42
C GLU A 61 -13.22 20.83 1.24
N GLU A 62 -13.30 21.08 2.56
CA GLU A 62 -12.16 21.02 3.47
C GLU A 62 -11.54 19.62 3.50
N ARG A 63 -12.37 18.56 3.49
CA ARG A 63 -11.88 17.18 3.40
C ARG A 63 -11.22 16.90 2.05
N ALA A 64 -11.80 17.37 0.96
CA ALA A 64 -11.24 17.23 -0.38
C ALA A 64 -9.92 18.01 -0.52
N ALA A 65 -9.86 19.23 0.02
CA ALA A 65 -8.66 20.05 0.05
C ALA A 65 -7.57 19.42 0.92
N ARG A 66 -7.92 18.84 2.07
CA ARG A 66 -6.97 18.10 2.92
C ARG A 66 -6.44 16.85 2.24
N LEU A 67 -7.29 16.10 1.53
CA LEU A 67 -6.86 14.95 0.74
C LEU A 67 -5.96 15.37 -0.42
N ALA A 68 -6.29 16.45 -1.14
CA ALA A 68 -5.47 16.98 -2.21
C ALA A 68 -4.14 17.60 -1.71
N ALA A 69 -4.14 18.18 -0.50
CA ALA A 69 -2.93 18.70 0.14
C ALA A 69 -2.03 17.55 0.63
N ALA A 70 -2.62 16.49 1.22
CA ALA A 70 -1.89 15.29 1.60
C ALA A 70 -1.32 14.56 0.37
N GLU A 71 -2.05 14.52 -0.74
CA GLU A 71 -1.57 13.96 -2.01
C GLU A 71 -0.39 14.75 -2.61
N LYS A 72 -0.37 16.07 -2.39
CA LYS A 72 0.74 16.96 -2.82
C LYS A 72 1.90 17.01 -1.84
N TYR A 73 1.68 16.65 -0.57
CA TYR A 73 2.73 16.65 0.43
C TYR A 73 3.67 15.47 0.19
N ARG A 74 4.89 15.78 -0.24
CA ARG A 74 5.99 14.83 -0.35
C ARG A 74 6.83 14.97 0.92
N PRO A 75 6.90 13.94 1.79
CA PRO A 75 7.85 13.96 2.89
C PRO A 75 9.25 14.28 2.35
N PRO A 76 10.05 15.13 3.04
CA PRO A 76 11.43 15.32 2.64
C PRO A 76 12.13 13.96 2.71
N PRO A 77 12.93 13.60 1.68
CA PRO A 77 13.62 12.32 1.70
C PRO A 77 14.57 12.25 2.91
N PRO A 78 14.76 11.06 3.50
CA PRO A 78 15.80 10.87 4.50
C PRO A 78 17.18 11.19 3.90
N PRO A 79 18.17 11.54 4.75
CA PRO A 79 19.53 11.75 4.26
C PRO A 79 20.01 10.47 3.55
N PRO A 80 20.63 10.57 2.36
CA PRO A 80 21.04 9.40 1.61
C PRO A 80 22.09 8.58 2.37
N PRO A 81 22.19 7.26 2.12
CA PRO A 81 23.29 6.47 2.65
C PRO A 81 24.63 7.01 2.15
N THR A 82 25.63 7.08 3.01
CA THR A 82 26.96 7.61 2.62
C THR A 82 27.71 6.66 1.71
N ASP A 83 27.54 5.36 1.90
CA ASP A 83 28.16 4.29 1.13
C ASP A 83 27.32 2.99 1.22
N PRO A 84 27.67 1.93 0.48
CA PRO A 84 26.92 0.67 0.53
C PRO A 84 26.95 -0.05 1.88
N LYS A 85 27.91 0.26 2.76
CA LYS A 85 27.96 -0.31 4.10
C LYS A 85 26.93 0.38 5.01
N ASP A 86 26.87 1.71 5.00
CA ASP A 86 25.82 2.47 5.68
C ASP A 86 24.42 2.03 5.20
N ALA A 87 24.24 1.81 3.89
CA ALA A 87 22.98 1.28 3.37
C ALA A 87 22.63 -0.10 3.94
N LYS A 88 23.60 -1.01 4.05
CA LYS A 88 23.40 -2.34 4.67
C LYS A 88 23.10 -2.26 6.16
N ASP A 89 23.79 -1.37 6.88
CA ASP A 89 23.57 -1.17 8.32
C ASP A 89 22.14 -0.65 8.57
N ARG A 90 21.66 0.29 7.73
CA ARG A 90 20.28 0.78 7.74
C ARG A 90 19.28 -0.31 7.39
N MET A 91 19.56 -1.16 6.39
CA MET A 91 18.71 -2.31 6.08
C MET A 91 18.51 -3.22 7.30
N ALA A 92 19.60 -3.58 7.99
CA ALA A 92 19.54 -4.41 9.19
C ALA A 92 18.76 -3.75 10.33
N GLU A 93 18.86 -2.42 10.48
CA GLU A 93 18.04 -1.66 11.43
C GLU A 93 16.54 -1.73 11.06
N ARG A 94 16.19 -1.49 9.80
CA ARG A 94 14.79 -1.54 9.34
C ARG A 94 14.18 -2.93 9.45
N GLU A 95 14.94 -3.98 9.17
CA GLU A 95 14.50 -5.35 9.37
C GLU A 95 14.22 -5.63 10.85
N ARG A 96 15.08 -5.15 11.76
CA ARG A 96 14.86 -5.26 13.21
C ARG A 96 13.59 -4.54 13.64
N ASP A 97 13.39 -3.30 13.16
CA ASP A 97 12.20 -2.51 13.45
C ASP A 97 10.92 -3.23 12.96
N PHE A 98 10.98 -3.83 11.77
CA PHE A 98 9.90 -4.63 11.22
C PHE A 98 9.59 -5.86 12.09
N GLN A 99 10.60 -6.59 12.56
CA GLN A 99 10.39 -7.72 13.48
C GLN A 99 9.78 -7.27 14.82
N MET A 100 10.22 -6.12 15.34
CA MET A 100 9.63 -5.54 16.55
C MET A 100 8.16 -5.13 16.33
N ALA A 101 7.82 -4.55 15.18
CA ALA A 101 6.44 -4.22 14.83
C ALA A 101 5.57 -5.47 14.68
N LEU A 102 6.10 -6.55 14.10
CA LEU A 102 5.42 -7.86 14.02
C LEU A 102 5.11 -8.41 15.41
N ALA A 103 6.07 -8.36 16.33
CA ALA A 103 5.87 -8.79 17.71
C ALA A 103 4.77 -7.97 18.40
N ARG A 104 4.79 -6.64 18.25
CA ARG A 104 3.74 -5.74 18.80
C ARG A 104 2.35 -6.06 18.28
N VAL A 105 2.20 -6.36 16.99
CA VAL A 105 0.91 -6.80 16.45
C VAL A 105 0.46 -8.12 17.08
N GLY A 106 1.40 -9.04 17.32
CA GLY A 106 1.13 -10.30 18.03
C GLY A 106 0.63 -10.05 19.46
N GLU A 107 1.33 -9.22 20.21
CA GLU A 107 0.98 -8.82 21.58
C GLU A 107 -0.38 -8.12 21.65
N ALA A 108 -0.62 -7.12 20.79
CA ALA A 108 -1.89 -6.41 20.74
C ALA A 108 -3.07 -7.35 20.39
N LYS A 109 -2.85 -8.28 19.45
CA LYS A 109 -3.86 -9.30 19.10
C LYS A 109 -4.10 -10.29 20.23
N ALA A 110 -3.08 -10.64 21.01
CA ALA A 110 -3.21 -11.51 22.17
C ALA A 110 -4.00 -10.82 23.29
N ALA A 111 -3.62 -9.59 23.66
CA ALA A 111 -4.33 -8.77 24.64
C ALA A 111 -5.80 -8.54 24.25
N ALA A 112 -6.06 -8.29 22.96
CA ALA A 112 -7.43 -8.18 22.45
C ALA A 112 -8.23 -9.46 22.68
N ARG A 113 -7.65 -10.64 22.38
CA ARG A 113 -8.29 -11.96 22.58
C ARG A 113 -8.57 -12.29 24.04
N GLU A 114 -7.72 -11.83 24.96
CA GLU A 114 -7.90 -12.00 26.40
C GLU A 114 -8.98 -11.07 26.97
N SER A 115 -9.36 -10.02 26.24
CA SER A 115 -10.41 -9.11 26.67
C SER A 115 -11.81 -9.71 26.50
N GLU A 116 -12.71 -9.40 27.45
CA GLU A 116 -14.14 -9.78 27.36
C GLU A 116 -14.87 -9.14 26.17
N ARG A 117 -14.28 -8.12 25.53
CA ARG A 117 -14.84 -7.44 24.36
C ARG A 117 -14.54 -8.18 23.05
N TRP A 118 -13.70 -9.22 23.08
CA TRP A 118 -13.32 -9.97 21.89
C TRP A 118 -14.49 -10.79 21.34
N ASP A 119 -14.79 -10.58 20.07
CA ASP A 119 -15.82 -11.32 19.35
C ASP A 119 -15.23 -11.86 18.04
N PRO A 120 -15.13 -13.19 17.87
CA PRO A 120 -14.62 -13.81 16.64
C PRO A 120 -15.36 -13.37 15.37
N SER A 121 -16.66 -13.03 15.46
CA SER A 121 -17.47 -12.60 14.33
C SER A 121 -17.13 -11.18 13.85
N ARG A 122 -16.63 -10.32 14.76
CA ARG A 122 -16.23 -8.93 14.46
C ARG A 122 -14.73 -8.79 14.24
N GLY A 123 -13.93 -9.70 14.78
CA GLY A 123 -12.47 -9.68 14.69
C GLY A 123 -11.87 -8.44 15.37
N TYR A 124 -10.69 -8.01 14.90
CA TYR A 124 -9.87 -6.94 15.50
C TYR A 124 -10.29 -5.51 15.16
N LYS A 125 -11.33 -5.36 14.34
CA LYS A 125 -11.81 -4.05 13.90
C LYS A 125 -12.18 -3.08 15.04
N PRO A 126 -12.73 -3.53 16.19
CA PRO A 126 -13.06 -2.64 17.30
C PRO A 126 -11.88 -2.28 18.21
N PHE A 127 -10.67 -2.79 17.96
CA PHE A 127 -9.51 -2.60 18.82
C PHE A 127 -8.54 -1.63 18.15
N ASP A 128 -8.58 -0.36 18.57
CA ASP A 128 -7.75 0.70 18.01
C ASP A 128 -6.25 0.35 18.15
N ASP A 129 -5.82 -0.18 19.31
CA ASP A 129 -4.42 -0.62 19.52
C ASP A 129 -3.95 -1.67 18.50
N VAL A 130 -4.85 -2.56 18.04
CA VAL A 130 -4.51 -3.55 17.00
C VAL A 130 -4.47 -2.90 15.63
N GLN A 131 -5.35 -1.92 15.35
CA GLN A 131 -5.32 -1.19 14.09
C GLN A 131 -4.06 -0.34 13.97
N ASP A 132 -3.69 0.37 15.04
CA ASP A 132 -2.48 1.19 15.11
C ASP A 132 -1.23 0.32 14.96
N ALA A 133 -1.13 -0.80 15.68
CA ALA A 133 0.00 -1.73 15.52
C ALA A 133 0.11 -2.30 14.09
N VAL A 134 -1.03 -2.60 13.43
CA VAL A 134 -1.04 -3.07 12.03
C VAL A 134 -0.63 -1.95 11.07
N HIS A 135 -1.00 -0.71 11.35
CA HIS A 135 -0.57 0.45 10.57
C HIS A 135 0.93 0.67 10.69
N ASP A 136 1.48 0.66 11.92
CA ASP A 136 2.91 0.78 12.18
C ASP A 136 3.71 -0.34 11.49
N LEU A 137 3.19 -1.57 11.51
CA LEU A 137 3.77 -2.69 10.79
C LEU A 137 3.84 -2.44 9.27
N ALA A 138 2.79 -1.85 8.69
CA ALA A 138 2.78 -1.53 7.27
C ALA A 138 3.82 -0.45 6.92
N LEU A 139 3.98 0.57 7.77
CA LEU A 139 5.02 1.59 7.61
C LEU A 139 6.43 0.98 7.74
N ALA A 140 6.67 0.14 8.75
CA ALA A 140 7.94 -0.55 8.93
C ALA A 140 8.28 -1.44 7.73
N LYS A 141 7.28 -2.12 7.16
CA LYS A 141 7.43 -2.93 5.95
C LYS A 141 7.84 -2.08 4.74
N THR A 142 7.21 -0.91 4.57
CA THR A 142 7.61 0.05 3.52
C THR A 142 9.05 0.52 3.71
N ALA A 143 9.46 0.83 4.93
CA ALA A 143 10.82 1.26 5.24
C ALA A 143 11.88 0.19 4.94
N VAL A 144 11.54 -1.11 5.09
CA VAL A 144 12.39 -2.22 4.62
C VAL A 144 12.55 -2.15 3.10
N TYR A 145 11.46 -2.04 2.34
CA TYR A 145 11.58 -1.95 0.88
C TYR A 145 12.41 -0.74 0.43
N GLU A 146 12.26 0.40 1.08
CA GLU A 146 13.05 1.60 0.79
C GLU A 146 14.54 1.40 1.09
N SER A 147 14.91 0.71 2.18
CA SER A 147 16.32 0.46 2.50
C SER A 147 17.01 -0.48 1.50
N HIS A 148 16.30 -1.48 0.97
CA HIS A 148 16.80 -2.33 -0.12
C HIS A 148 17.06 -1.51 -1.41
N LEU A 149 16.15 -0.60 -1.75
CA LEU A 149 16.33 0.28 -2.90
C LEU A 149 17.45 1.29 -2.68
N GLU A 150 17.62 1.79 -1.45
CA GLU A 150 18.74 2.66 -1.06
C GLU A 150 20.08 1.93 -1.20
N LEU A 151 20.16 0.64 -0.86
CA LEU A 151 21.34 -0.18 -1.14
C LEU A 151 21.60 -0.26 -2.64
N ALA A 152 20.59 -0.57 -3.47
CA ALA A 152 20.75 -0.60 -4.92
C ALA A 152 21.26 0.74 -5.48
N LEU A 153 20.74 1.86 -4.98
CA LEU A 153 21.17 3.20 -5.36
C LEU A 153 22.59 3.53 -4.91
N SER A 154 22.97 3.13 -3.69
CA SER A 154 24.33 3.32 -3.19
C SER A 154 25.35 2.57 -4.04
N LEU A 155 25.05 1.32 -4.46
CA LEU A 155 25.89 0.53 -5.35
C LEU A 155 26.03 1.18 -6.73
N LEU A 156 24.92 1.69 -7.27
CA LEU A 156 24.91 2.45 -8.53
C LEU A 156 25.75 3.73 -8.44
N THR A 157 25.68 4.42 -7.31
CA THR A 157 26.44 5.65 -7.06
C THR A 157 27.93 5.37 -7.05
N VAL A 158 28.35 4.31 -6.37
CA VAL A 158 29.76 3.85 -6.37
C VAL A 158 30.20 3.48 -7.78
N ALA A 159 29.41 2.69 -8.51
CA ALA A 159 29.75 2.26 -9.88
C ALA A 159 29.92 3.44 -10.85
N LYS A 160 29.21 4.55 -10.63
CA LYS A 160 29.28 5.76 -11.44
C LYS A 160 30.28 6.81 -10.93
N GLY A 161 30.88 6.62 -9.75
CA GLY A 161 31.70 7.63 -9.09
C GLY A 161 30.93 8.92 -8.74
N GLY A 162 29.63 8.79 -8.43
CA GLY A 162 28.74 9.91 -8.11
C GLY A 162 28.77 10.31 -6.63
N ALA A 163 28.11 11.43 -6.31
CA ALA A 163 27.81 11.80 -4.94
C ALA A 163 26.62 10.99 -4.39
N PRO A 164 26.56 10.72 -3.07
CA PRO A 164 25.41 10.09 -2.42
C PRO A 164 24.09 10.75 -2.80
N SER A 165 23.10 9.93 -3.16
CA SER A 165 21.78 10.38 -3.62
C SER A 165 20.68 9.54 -2.99
N SER A 166 19.51 10.16 -2.80
CA SER A 166 18.31 9.51 -2.29
C SER A 166 17.43 9.00 -3.44
N LEU A 167 16.43 8.19 -3.11
CA LEU A 167 15.53 7.57 -4.10
C LEU A 167 14.71 8.60 -4.89
N ASP A 168 14.59 9.84 -4.40
CA ASP A 168 13.94 10.96 -5.09
C ASP A 168 14.57 11.26 -6.47
N THR A 169 15.84 10.89 -6.69
CA THR A 169 16.52 10.95 -7.99
C THR A 169 15.80 10.11 -9.06
N PHE A 170 15.03 9.10 -8.64
CA PHE A 170 14.17 8.27 -9.49
C PHE A 170 12.69 8.63 -9.36
N ASP A 171 12.36 9.83 -8.88
CA ASP A 171 11.01 10.28 -8.55
C ASP A 171 10.31 9.43 -7.48
N TRP A 172 11.05 8.73 -6.61
CA TRP A 172 10.46 7.99 -5.49
C TRP A 172 9.80 8.91 -4.46
N VAL A 173 8.62 8.54 -3.96
CA VAL A 173 7.97 9.20 -2.83
C VAL A 173 8.07 8.28 -1.62
N TYR A 174 8.85 8.71 -0.62
CA TYR A 174 9.04 7.97 0.62
C TYR A 174 7.73 7.75 1.39
N GLU A 175 7.65 6.67 2.17
CA GLU A 175 6.51 6.24 2.99
C GLU A 175 5.25 5.83 2.22
N ARG A 176 5.18 6.15 0.93
CA ARG A 176 4.04 5.84 0.05
C ARG A 176 4.03 4.38 -0.41
N GLY A 177 5.17 3.69 -0.36
CA GLY A 177 5.27 2.31 -0.83
C GLY A 177 5.21 2.15 -2.35
N VAL A 178 5.40 0.92 -2.84
CA VAL A 178 5.55 0.64 -4.29
C VAL A 178 4.24 0.82 -5.05
N VAL A 179 3.15 0.22 -4.55
CA VAL A 179 1.86 0.11 -5.27
C VAL A 179 1.17 1.46 -5.43
N ASP A 180 1.38 2.38 -4.48
CA ASP A 180 0.64 3.64 -4.45
C ASP A 180 1.25 4.77 -5.28
N GLY A 181 2.31 4.51 -6.06
CA GLY A 181 2.83 5.51 -7.01
C GLY A 181 4.26 5.31 -7.50
N ASN A 182 5.02 4.38 -6.90
CA ASN A 182 6.45 4.26 -7.14
C ASN A 182 6.84 3.13 -8.13
N VAL A 183 5.88 2.36 -8.67
CA VAL A 183 6.17 1.23 -9.58
C VAL A 183 7.08 1.61 -10.76
N ARG A 184 6.88 2.80 -11.33
CA ARG A 184 7.69 3.28 -12.46
C ARG A 184 9.15 3.53 -12.07
N CYS A 185 9.43 3.91 -10.82
CA CYS A 185 10.77 4.11 -10.30
C CYS A 185 11.61 2.83 -10.41
N LEU A 186 11.01 1.67 -10.10
CA LEU A 186 11.69 0.37 -10.21
C LEU A 186 12.17 0.10 -11.65
N SER A 187 11.38 0.48 -12.65
CA SER A 187 11.74 0.32 -14.07
C SER A 187 12.97 1.17 -14.44
N PHE A 188 13.03 2.41 -13.94
CA PHE A 188 14.15 3.31 -14.16
C PHE A 188 15.41 2.87 -13.41
N MET A 189 15.26 2.37 -12.18
CA MET A 189 16.36 1.81 -11.40
C MET A 189 16.96 0.59 -12.10
N LEU A 190 16.13 -0.39 -12.50
CA LEU A 190 16.58 -1.57 -13.24
C LEU A 190 17.37 -1.17 -14.50
N ALA A 191 16.82 -0.28 -15.33
CA ALA A 191 17.50 0.18 -16.54
C ALA A 191 18.87 0.84 -16.23
N ALA A 192 18.95 1.64 -15.16
CA ALA A 192 20.19 2.30 -14.76
C ALA A 192 21.24 1.32 -14.21
N LEU A 193 20.81 0.34 -13.41
CA LEU A 193 21.65 -0.71 -12.82
C LEU A 193 22.17 -1.67 -13.88
N THR A 194 21.31 -2.13 -14.79
CA THR A 194 21.70 -2.98 -15.91
C THR A 194 22.72 -2.27 -16.80
N LYS A 195 22.51 -0.98 -17.11
CA LYS A 195 23.47 -0.19 -17.90
C LYS A 195 24.82 -0.04 -17.21
N ALA A 196 24.85 -0.01 -15.87
CA ALA A 196 26.07 0.14 -15.08
C ALA A 196 26.68 -1.21 -14.64
N ASN A 197 26.10 -2.34 -15.07
CA ASN A 197 26.52 -3.69 -14.69
C ASN A 197 26.56 -3.95 -13.17
N VAL A 198 25.57 -3.41 -12.44
CA VAL A 198 25.46 -3.56 -10.97
C VAL A 198 24.51 -4.71 -10.61
N VAL A 199 25.03 -5.94 -10.58
CA VAL A 199 24.27 -7.19 -10.38
C VAL A 199 23.47 -7.19 -9.08
N SER A 200 24.12 -7.08 -7.93
CA SER A 200 23.43 -7.15 -6.65
C SER A 200 22.36 -6.06 -6.50
N GLY A 201 22.60 -4.87 -7.08
CA GLY A 201 21.59 -3.82 -7.11
C GLY A 201 20.36 -4.19 -7.95
N VAL A 202 20.54 -4.89 -9.08
CA VAL A 202 19.42 -5.46 -9.85
C VAL A 202 18.62 -6.43 -8.98
N CYS A 203 19.28 -7.33 -8.26
CA CYS A 203 18.64 -8.30 -7.38
C CYS A 203 17.81 -7.65 -6.27
N GLU A 204 18.32 -6.59 -5.62
CA GLU A 204 17.53 -5.87 -4.60
C GLU A 204 16.25 -5.25 -5.19
N VAL A 205 16.31 -4.68 -6.40
CA VAL A 205 15.12 -4.10 -7.06
C VAL A 205 14.12 -5.18 -7.46
N LEU A 206 14.60 -6.33 -7.95
CA LEU A 206 13.73 -7.47 -8.29
C LEU A 206 13.06 -8.06 -7.04
N TRP A 207 13.81 -8.19 -5.94
CA TRP A 207 13.26 -8.65 -4.67
C TRP A 207 12.11 -7.76 -4.20
N VAL A 208 12.30 -6.43 -4.20
CA VAL A 208 11.23 -5.47 -3.85
C VAL A 208 10.03 -5.59 -4.79
N ALA A 209 10.26 -5.77 -6.10
CA ALA A 209 9.18 -5.93 -7.08
C ALA A 209 8.34 -7.20 -6.83
N ASN A 210 9.00 -8.32 -6.50
CA ASN A 210 8.38 -9.60 -6.19
C ASN A 210 7.57 -9.53 -4.90
N GLU A 211 8.17 -8.99 -3.84
CA GLU A 211 7.55 -8.82 -2.53
C GLU A 211 6.32 -7.91 -2.56
N CYS A 212 6.33 -6.89 -3.43
CA CYS A 212 5.20 -6.00 -3.64
C CYS A 212 4.18 -6.54 -4.67
N GLY A 213 4.45 -7.68 -5.30
CA GLY A 213 3.57 -8.28 -6.31
C GLY A 213 3.41 -7.44 -7.59
N VAL A 214 4.41 -6.61 -7.92
CA VAL A 214 4.37 -5.69 -9.07
C VAL A 214 5.24 -6.12 -10.24
N THR A 215 5.86 -7.30 -10.18
CA THR A 215 6.77 -7.84 -11.21
C THR A 215 6.18 -7.77 -12.62
N GLY A 216 4.89 -8.08 -12.79
CA GLY A 216 4.19 -8.00 -14.08
C GLY A 216 3.81 -6.58 -14.55
N VAL A 217 4.00 -5.57 -13.71
CA VAL A 217 3.68 -4.15 -13.99
C VAL A 217 4.94 -3.33 -14.28
N VAL A 218 6.11 -3.81 -13.85
CA VAL A 218 7.41 -3.22 -14.21
C VAL A 218 7.60 -3.25 -15.73
N ASP A 219 8.24 -2.22 -16.29
CA ASP A 219 8.46 -2.10 -17.72
C ASP A 219 9.10 -3.38 -18.32
N PRO A 220 8.47 -4.02 -19.32
CA PRO A 220 8.95 -5.29 -19.85
C PRO A 220 10.36 -5.22 -20.46
N LYS A 221 10.77 -4.06 -21.00
CA LYS A 221 12.11 -3.90 -21.58
C LYS A 221 13.16 -3.80 -20.48
N ALA A 222 12.89 -3.06 -19.41
CA ALA A 222 13.76 -3.02 -18.23
C ALA A 222 13.87 -4.41 -17.59
N MET A 223 12.74 -5.11 -17.41
CA MET A 223 12.71 -6.47 -16.86
C MET A 223 13.51 -7.45 -17.71
N LYS A 224 13.32 -7.45 -19.03
CA LYS A 224 14.09 -8.30 -19.96
C LYS A 224 15.59 -8.01 -19.89
N GLY A 225 15.99 -6.73 -19.79
CA GLY A 225 17.39 -6.34 -19.64
C GLY A 225 18.01 -6.86 -18.35
N ALA A 226 17.30 -6.72 -17.23
CA ALA A 226 17.73 -7.23 -15.92
C ALA A 226 17.88 -8.76 -15.94
N LEU A 227 16.87 -9.49 -16.41
CA LEU A 227 16.91 -10.95 -16.46
C LEU A 227 17.97 -11.50 -17.42
N GLY A 228 18.21 -10.80 -18.55
CA GLY A 228 19.28 -11.16 -19.49
C GLY A 228 20.66 -10.98 -18.86
N MET A 229 20.89 -9.87 -18.16
CA MET A 229 22.13 -9.65 -17.42
C MET A 229 22.35 -10.70 -16.34
N LEU A 230 21.32 -11.07 -15.57
CA LEU A 230 21.43 -12.13 -14.57
C LEU A 230 21.70 -13.51 -15.20
N ALA A 231 21.08 -13.81 -16.35
CA ALA A 231 21.37 -15.02 -17.11
C ALA A 231 22.84 -15.09 -17.54
N ASP A 232 23.37 -14.00 -18.09
CA ASP A 232 24.77 -13.93 -18.52
C ASP A 232 25.73 -14.14 -17.33
N MET A 233 25.39 -13.64 -16.14
CA MET A 233 26.21 -13.81 -14.94
C MET A 233 26.11 -15.21 -14.32
N ASP A 234 24.93 -15.84 -14.40
CA ASP A 234 24.73 -17.23 -13.99
C ASP A 234 25.52 -18.19 -14.88
N ASP A 235 25.47 -17.97 -16.20
CA ASP A 235 26.26 -18.74 -17.18
C ASP A 235 27.77 -18.64 -16.91
N MET A 236 28.23 -17.54 -16.31
CA MET A 236 29.63 -17.34 -15.89
C MET A 236 29.93 -17.85 -14.47
N GLY A 237 28.94 -18.34 -13.73
CA GLY A 237 29.08 -18.78 -12.34
C GLY A 237 29.43 -17.64 -11.37
N LEU A 238 28.97 -16.42 -11.66
CA LEU A 238 29.29 -15.21 -10.90
C LEU A 238 28.17 -14.75 -9.96
N LEU A 239 26.99 -15.38 -10.03
CA LEU A 239 25.91 -15.11 -9.09
C LEU A 239 26.15 -15.86 -7.77
N ASP A 240 25.83 -15.20 -6.66
CA ASP A 240 25.72 -15.87 -5.37
C ASP A 240 24.33 -16.52 -5.20
N GLU A 241 24.17 -17.33 -4.14
CA GLU A 241 22.92 -18.06 -3.86
C GLU A 241 21.72 -17.12 -3.74
N LYS A 242 21.89 -15.95 -3.11
CA LYS A 242 20.81 -14.96 -2.94
C LYS A 242 20.41 -14.35 -4.29
N ASP A 243 21.37 -14.05 -5.15
CA ASP A 243 21.15 -13.48 -6.47
C ASP A 243 20.44 -14.49 -7.40
N VAL A 244 20.80 -15.77 -7.32
CA VAL A 244 20.13 -16.87 -8.05
C VAL A 244 18.69 -17.02 -7.58
N ASP A 245 18.42 -16.97 -6.28
CA ASP A 245 17.06 -17.07 -5.73
C ASP A 245 16.16 -15.93 -6.22
N ALA A 246 16.66 -14.68 -6.16
CA ALA A 246 15.92 -13.51 -6.64
C ALA A 246 15.61 -13.62 -8.14
N TRP A 247 16.55 -14.14 -8.93
CA TRP A 247 16.37 -14.37 -10.36
C TRP A 247 15.30 -15.43 -10.66
N ASN A 248 15.39 -16.59 -10.00
CA ASN A 248 14.46 -17.71 -10.20
C ASN A 248 13.03 -17.34 -9.77
N GLN A 249 12.87 -16.71 -8.61
CA GLN A 249 11.57 -16.25 -8.14
C GLN A 249 10.91 -15.28 -9.13
N THR A 250 11.71 -14.37 -9.71
CA THR A 250 11.21 -13.41 -10.70
C THR A 250 10.72 -14.10 -11.97
N LYS A 251 11.46 -15.11 -12.47
CA LYS A 251 11.05 -15.91 -13.62
C LYS A 251 9.73 -16.64 -13.37
N GLU A 252 9.61 -17.33 -12.24
CA GLU A 252 8.40 -18.08 -11.87
C GLU A 252 7.16 -17.18 -11.80
N LEU A 253 7.30 -15.97 -11.26
CA LEU A 253 6.22 -14.99 -11.17
C LEU A 253 5.78 -14.48 -12.56
N LEU A 254 6.72 -14.25 -13.47
CA LEU A 254 6.42 -13.81 -14.84
C LEU A 254 5.76 -14.92 -15.66
N GLU A 255 6.24 -16.15 -15.54
CA GLU A 255 5.61 -17.32 -16.19
C GLU A 255 4.18 -17.53 -15.67
N SER A 256 3.99 -17.41 -14.35
CA SER A 256 2.67 -17.48 -13.72
C SER A 256 1.74 -16.36 -14.16
N ALA A 257 2.25 -15.14 -14.40
CA ALA A 257 1.45 -14.03 -14.89
C ALA A 257 0.99 -14.25 -16.35
N GLN A 258 1.86 -14.82 -17.18
CA GLN A 258 1.59 -15.13 -18.59
C GLN A 258 0.60 -16.30 -18.75
N ALA A 259 0.72 -17.35 -17.92
CA ALA A 259 -0.14 -18.53 -17.97
C ALA A 259 -1.61 -18.26 -17.67
N VAL A 260 -1.92 -17.10 -17.07
CA VAL A 260 -3.28 -16.75 -16.68
C VAL A 260 -3.82 -15.56 -17.48
N SER A 261 -3.00 -14.91 -18.32
CA SER A 261 -3.45 -13.89 -19.29
C SER A 261 -4.02 -14.51 -20.56
#